data_AF-A0A8K1FPX4-F1
#
_entry.id   AF-A0A8K1FPX4-F1
#
_cell.length_a   1.000
_cell.length_b   1.000
_cell.length_c   1.000
_cell.angle_alpha   90.00
_cell.angle_beta   90.00
_cell.angle_gamma   90.00
#
_symmetry.space_group_name_H-M   'P 1'
#
loop_
_entity.id
_entity.type
_entity.pdbx_description
1 polymer ?
#
loop_
_entity_poly.entity_id
_entity_poly.type
_entity_poly.pdbx_seq_one_letter_code
_entity_poly.pdbx_strand_id
1 'polypeptide(L)'
;MVSLFKRKKDDSTTDNLVRILFTSDLHASYTTFKKFINAAKLYKVDALIIGGDIAGKSLVPIIDLGNNKFLIDNKEISSSELNTITEKFKNEGTYYAILSKKEFDEAVGNKKVQEELFKVAMISTLR
;
A
#
# COMPACT_ATOMS: atom_id res chain seq x y z
N MET A 1 58.99 -31.70 -18.10
CA MET A 1 57.70 -31.56 -18.82
C MET A 1 57.04 -30.30 -18.29
N VAL A 2 57.15 -29.19 -19.03
CA VAL A 2 56.63 -27.88 -18.61
C VAL A 2 55.17 -27.79 -19.03
N SER A 3 54.27 -27.57 -18.08
CA SER A 3 52.86 -27.31 -18.38
C SER A 3 52.75 -25.96 -19.10
N LEU A 4 52.41 -26.00 -20.39
CA LEU A 4 52.51 -24.87 -21.32
C LEU A 4 51.25 -23.99 -21.41
N PHE A 5 50.22 -24.26 -20.61
CA PHE A 5 48.98 -23.46 -20.63
C PHE A 5 48.37 -23.36 -19.23
N LYS A 6 48.94 -22.50 -18.39
CA LYS A 6 48.22 -21.97 -17.23
C LYS A 6 47.31 -20.86 -17.75
N ARG A 7 46.04 -21.18 -18.04
CA ARG A 7 45.02 -20.16 -18.32
C ARG A 7 45.00 -19.22 -17.11
N LYS A 8 45.45 -17.99 -17.30
CA LYS A 8 45.30 -16.91 -16.32
C LYS A 8 43.80 -16.82 -16.05
N LYS A 9 43.36 -17.20 -14.84
CA LYS A 9 41.99 -16.94 -14.40
C LYS A 9 41.96 -15.42 -14.26
N ASP A 10 41.34 -14.77 -15.24
CA ASP A 10 41.10 -13.34 -15.18
C ASP A 10 40.10 -13.13 -14.05
N ASP A 11 40.61 -12.84 -12.86
CA ASP A 11 39.85 -12.73 -11.61
C ASP A 11 39.18 -11.34 -11.48
N SER A 12 39.03 -10.62 -12.59
CA SER A 12 38.56 -9.23 -12.64
C SER A 12 37.19 -9.06 -13.31
N THR A 13 36.37 -10.11 -13.34
CA THR A 13 34.93 -9.96 -13.61
C THR A 13 34.13 -10.74 -12.57
N THR A 14 34.28 -10.37 -11.29
CA THR A 14 33.08 -10.37 -10.44
C THR A 14 32.24 -9.21 -10.97
N ASP A 15 31.51 -9.51 -12.04
CA ASP A 15 30.54 -8.60 -12.62
C ASP A 15 29.55 -8.31 -11.49
N ASN A 16 29.68 -7.14 -10.86
CA ASN A 16 28.89 -6.75 -9.71
C ASN A 16 27.51 -6.36 -10.26
N LEU A 17 26.77 -7.39 -10.69
CA LEU A 17 25.49 -7.26 -11.36
C LEU A 17 24.52 -6.60 -10.38
N VAL A 18 24.06 -5.41 -10.75
CA VAL A 18 23.03 -4.68 -10.00
C VAL A 18 21.74 -5.47 -10.06
N ARG A 19 21.24 -5.91 -8.91
CA ARG A 19 19.99 -6.64 -8.77
C ARG A 19 18.88 -5.67 -8.40
N ILE A 20 17.87 -5.60 -9.26
CA ILE A 20 16.72 -4.72 -9.10
C ILE A 20 15.48 -5.59 -8.89
N LEU A 21 14.69 -5.26 -7.87
CA LEU A 21 13.34 -5.80 -7.74
C LEU A 21 12.33 -4.74 -8.17
N PHE A 22 11.56 -5.06 -9.21
CA PHE A 22 10.54 -4.19 -9.78
C PHE A 22 9.13 -4.71 -9.45
N THR A 23 8.22 -3.81 -9.12
CA THR A 23 6.77 -4.08 -9.03
C THR A 23 5.99 -2.90 -9.62
N SER A 24 4.72 -3.11 -9.95
CA SER A 24 3.80 -2.06 -10.38
C SER A 24 2.47 -2.19 -9.65
N ASP A 25 1.71 -1.11 -9.59
CA ASP A 25 0.28 -1.11 -9.22
C ASP A 25 -0.01 -1.73 -7.85
N LEU A 26 0.69 -1.23 -6.82
CA LEU A 26 0.52 -1.68 -5.44
C LEU A 26 -0.87 -1.35 -4.87
N HIS A 27 -1.50 -0.30 -5.40
CA HIS A 27 -2.83 0.17 -5.02
C HIS A 27 -3.03 0.32 -3.50
N ALA A 28 -2.08 0.97 -2.82
CA ALA A 28 -2.08 1.18 -1.36
C ALA A 28 -2.18 -0.08 -0.48
N SER A 29 -2.04 -1.29 -1.03
CA SER A 29 -2.11 -2.52 -0.24
C SER A 29 -0.90 -2.68 0.67
N TYR A 30 -1.13 -2.58 1.98
CA TYR A 30 -0.06 -2.73 2.98
C TYR A 30 0.55 -4.13 2.98
N THR A 31 -0.26 -5.15 2.67
CA THR A 31 0.19 -6.54 2.55
C THR A 31 1.17 -6.70 1.39
N THR A 32 0.82 -6.19 0.21
CA THR A 32 1.66 -6.28 -0.99
C THR A 32 2.94 -5.47 -0.82
N PHE A 33 2.85 -4.27 -0.24
CA PHE A 33 4.02 -3.47 0.09
C PHE A 33 4.98 -4.20 1.05
N LYS A 34 4.46 -4.79 2.15
CA LYS A 34 5.28 -5.60 3.07
C LYS A 34 5.95 -6.79 2.39
N LYS A 35 5.24 -7.50 1.53
CA LYS A 35 5.79 -8.62 0.75
C LYS A 35 6.91 -8.15 -0.17
N PHE A 36 6.73 -7.01 -0.85
CA PHE A 36 7.74 -6.42 -1.72
C PHE A 36 9.02 -6.06 -0.97
N ILE A 37 8.91 -5.40 0.18
CA ILE A 37 10.07 -5.07 1.03
C ILE A 37 10.75 -6.34 1.57
N ASN A 38 9.98 -7.34 1.99
CA ASN A 38 10.55 -8.60 2.48
C ASN A 38 11.23 -9.41 1.36
N ALA A 39 10.67 -9.41 0.15
CA ALA A 39 11.30 -10.00 -1.02
C ALA A 39 12.63 -9.31 -1.34
N ALA A 40 12.70 -7.98 -1.24
CA ALA A 40 13.94 -7.23 -1.42
C ALA A 40 15.08 -7.74 -0.51
N LYS A 41 14.75 -7.98 0.77
CA LYS A 41 15.69 -8.53 1.76
C LYS A 41 16.07 -9.98 1.43
N LEU A 42 15.09 -10.82 1.11
CA LEU A 42 15.29 -12.24 0.80
C LEU A 42 16.22 -12.42 -0.41
N TYR A 43 15.96 -11.66 -1.47
CA TYR A 43 16.75 -11.69 -2.69
C TYR A 43 17.99 -10.80 -2.63
N LYS A 44 18.23 -10.08 -1.52
CA LYS A 44 19.37 -9.19 -1.31
C LYS A 44 19.57 -8.20 -2.47
N VAL A 45 18.49 -7.58 -2.95
CA VAL A 45 18.56 -6.68 -4.11
C VAL A 45 19.23 -5.35 -3.75
N ASP A 46 19.84 -4.71 -4.73
CA ASP A 46 20.55 -3.44 -4.58
C ASP A 46 19.60 -2.25 -4.71
N ALA A 47 18.52 -2.40 -5.47
CA ALA A 47 17.49 -1.37 -5.64
C ALA A 47 16.07 -1.94 -5.72
N LEU A 48 15.11 -1.13 -5.25
CA LEU A 48 13.67 -1.36 -5.40
C LEU A 48 13.09 -0.31 -6.34
N ILE A 49 12.29 -0.75 -7.30
CA ILE A 49 11.54 0.15 -8.18
C ILE A 49 10.06 -0.20 -8.08
N ILE A 50 9.24 0.80 -7.75
CA ILE A 50 7.79 0.73 -7.85
C ILE A 50 7.40 1.60 -9.04
N GLY A 51 6.94 0.96 -10.11
CA GLY A 51 6.28 1.62 -11.22
C GLY A 51 4.77 1.75 -10.98
N GLY A 52 4.09 2.42 -11.90
CA GLY A 52 2.62 2.48 -11.90
C GLY A 52 2.02 3.19 -10.68
N ASP A 53 0.81 2.80 -10.33
CA ASP A 53 0.02 3.49 -9.31
C ASP A 53 0.23 2.93 -7.90
N ILE A 54 0.59 3.81 -6.97
CA ILE A 54 0.70 3.49 -5.54
C ILE A 54 -0.61 3.77 -4.80
N ALA A 55 -1.53 4.53 -5.38
CA ALA A 55 -2.78 4.93 -4.76
C ALA A 55 -3.84 3.82 -4.86
N GLY A 56 -4.62 3.68 -3.78
CA GLY A 56 -5.79 2.83 -3.71
C GLY A 56 -6.88 3.32 -4.65
N LYS A 57 -7.82 2.43 -4.99
CA LYS A 57 -8.86 2.71 -6.01
C LYS A 57 -10.15 3.27 -5.43
N SER A 58 -10.40 3.09 -4.14
CA SER A 58 -11.70 3.34 -3.53
C SER A 58 -11.57 4.00 -2.17
N LEU A 59 -12.60 4.79 -1.84
CA LEU A 59 -12.80 5.38 -0.52
C LEU A 59 -14.14 4.90 0.02
N VAL A 60 -14.11 4.24 1.18
CA VAL A 60 -15.30 3.75 1.88
C VAL A 60 -15.64 4.71 3.02
N PRO A 61 -16.83 5.34 3.03
CA PRO A 61 -17.27 6.15 4.15
C PRO A 61 -17.68 5.27 5.33
N ILE A 62 -17.25 5.65 6.53
CA ILE A 62 -17.63 5.04 7.80
C ILE A 62 -18.34 6.13 8.60
N ILE A 63 -19.63 5.97 8.85
CA ILE A 63 -20.42 7.01 9.51
C ILE A 63 -20.39 6.77 11.02
N ASP A 64 -19.91 7.74 11.79
CA ASP A 64 -19.96 7.73 13.24
C ASP A 64 -21.38 8.08 13.71
N LEU A 65 -22.02 7.14 14.41
CA LEU A 65 -23.35 7.30 14.99
C LEU A 65 -23.31 7.80 16.44
N GLY A 66 -22.10 8.00 16.99
CA GLY A 66 -21.87 8.25 18.40
C GLY A 66 -21.95 6.97 19.24
N ASN A 67 -21.66 7.09 20.54
CA ASN A 67 -21.72 5.98 21.51
C ASN A 67 -20.96 4.71 21.05
N ASN A 68 -19.80 4.88 20.41
CA ASN A 68 -18.94 3.78 19.94
C ASN A 68 -19.59 2.88 18.86
N LYS A 69 -20.60 3.39 18.16
CA LYS A 69 -21.28 2.74 17.04
C LYS A 69 -20.96 3.43 15.72
N PHE A 70 -20.72 2.62 14.70
CA PHE A 70 -20.43 3.09 13.35
C PHE A 70 -21.33 2.40 12.34
N LEU A 71 -21.59 3.05 11.21
CA LEU A 71 -22.34 2.49 10.09
C LEU A 71 -21.42 2.37 8.88
N ILE A 72 -21.35 1.17 8.30
CA ILE A 72 -20.64 0.88 7.05
C ILE A 72 -21.59 0.07 6.18
N ASP A 73 -21.84 0.49 4.93
CA ASP A 73 -22.73 -0.20 3.99
C ASP A 73 -24.08 -0.63 4.61
N ASN A 74 -24.73 0.30 5.33
CA ASN A 74 -25.99 0.08 6.07
C ASN A 74 -25.93 -0.96 7.20
N LYS A 75 -24.75 -1.38 7.64
CA LYS A 75 -24.55 -2.29 8.78
C LYS A 75 -23.96 -1.52 9.97
N GLU A 76 -24.66 -1.57 11.10
CA GLU A 76 -24.12 -1.07 12.37
C GLU A 76 -23.02 -2.01 12.88
N ILE A 77 -21.89 -1.43 13.27
CA ILE A 77 -20.75 -2.12 13.85
C ILE A 77 -20.30 -1.43 15.14
N SER A 78 -19.67 -2.22 15.99
CA SER A 78 -19.01 -1.74 17.22
C SER A 78 -17.60 -1.22 16.95
N SER A 79 -17.03 -0.52 17.94
CA SER A 79 -15.62 -0.09 17.90
C SER A 79 -14.61 -1.25 17.77
N SER A 80 -14.93 -2.44 18.28
CA SER A 80 -14.07 -3.63 18.16
C SER A 80 -14.01 -4.11 16.70
N GLU A 81 -15.16 -4.15 16.04
CA GLU A 81 -15.28 -4.52 14.63
C GLU A 81 -14.66 -3.46 13.72
N LEU A 82 -14.77 -2.17 14.08
CA LEU A 82 -14.17 -1.06 13.33
C LEU A 82 -12.66 -1.26 13.15
N ASN A 83 -11.94 -1.60 14.22
CA ASN A 83 -10.49 -1.84 14.14
C ASN A 83 -10.17 -3.00 13.20
N THR A 84 -10.95 -4.07 13.26
CA THR A 84 -10.75 -5.25 12.40
C THR A 84 -11.00 -4.91 10.93
N ILE A 85 -12.05 -4.13 10.65
CA ILE A 85 -12.44 -3.73 9.29
C ILE A 85 -11.45 -2.73 8.70
N THR A 86 -11.03 -1.72 9.47
CA THR A 86 -10.05 -0.73 9.01
C THR A 86 -8.69 -1.36 8.73
N GLU A 87 -8.24 -2.31 9.54
CA GLU A 87 -7.03 -3.09 9.25
C GLU A 87 -7.18 -3.94 7.97
N LYS A 88 -8.36 -4.53 7.74
CA LYS A 88 -8.65 -5.22 6.48
C LYS A 88 -8.56 -4.27 5.29
N PHE A 89 -9.17 -3.08 5.37
CA PHE A 89 -9.11 -2.05 4.33
C PHE A 89 -7.68 -1.64 4.00
N LYS A 90 -6.83 -1.38 5.00
CA LYS A 90 -5.41 -1.08 4.80
C LYS A 90 -4.66 -2.21 4.10
N ASN A 91 -4.94 -3.45 4.49
CA ASN A 91 -4.28 -4.62 3.90
C ASN A 91 -4.68 -4.83 2.44
N GLU A 92 -5.91 -4.49 2.07
CA GLU A 92 -6.46 -4.60 0.72
C GLU A 92 -6.16 -3.37 -0.15
N GLY A 93 -5.78 -2.24 0.44
CA GLY A 93 -5.54 -0.98 -0.29
C GLY A 93 -6.78 -0.13 -0.51
N THR A 94 -7.81 -0.36 0.31
CA THR A 94 -9.05 0.42 0.34
C THR A 94 -8.87 1.59 1.30
N TYR A 95 -9.12 2.81 0.84
CA TYR A 95 -9.18 3.97 1.73
C TYR A 95 -10.48 4.01 2.50
N TYR A 96 -10.46 4.65 3.67
CA TYR A 96 -11.68 4.92 4.42
C TYR A 96 -11.64 6.32 5.03
N ALA A 97 -12.82 6.90 5.23
CA ALA A 97 -13.00 8.16 5.96
C ALA A 97 -14.05 7.96 7.04
N ILE A 98 -13.72 8.30 8.29
CA ILE A 98 -14.68 8.32 9.38
C ILE A 98 -15.33 9.71 9.38
N LEU A 99 -16.65 9.75 9.21
CA LEU A 99 -17.42 10.98 9.01
C LEU A 99 -18.60 10.99 9.98
N SER A 100 -18.98 12.17 10.45
CA SER A 100 -20.30 12.36 11.05
C SER A 100 -21.40 12.22 10.00
N LYS A 101 -22.64 11.96 10.44
CA LYS A 101 -23.80 11.91 9.53
C LYS A 101 -23.93 13.17 8.66
N LYS A 102 -23.67 14.34 9.25
CA LYS A 102 -23.73 15.63 8.54
C LYS A 102 -22.67 15.73 7.44
N GLU A 103 -21.43 15.34 7.72
CA GLU A 103 -20.35 15.36 6.73
C GLU A 103 -20.58 14.35 5.62
N PHE A 104 -21.15 13.18 5.95
CA PHE A 104 -21.55 12.19 4.96
C PHE A 104 -22.65 12.76 4.02
N ASP A 105 -23.70 13.34 4.58
CA ASP A 105 -24.80 13.93 3.79
C ASP A 105 -24.28 15.06 2.87
N GLU A 106 -23.32 15.86 3.34
CA GLU A 106 -22.65 16.88 2.51
C GLU A 106 -21.82 16.24 1.39
N ALA A 107 -21.12 15.15 1.67
CA ALA A 107 -20.28 14.46 0.69
C ALA A 107 -21.10 13.75 -0.40
N VAL A 108 -22.27 13.18 -0.10
CA VAL A 108 -23.08 12.40 -1.06
C VAL A 108 -23.44 13.21 -2.32
N GLY A 109 -23.69 14.52 -2.18
CA GLY A 109 -24.03 15.41 -3.29
C GLY A 109 -22.89 16.28 -3.82
N ASN A 110 -21.73 16.30 -3.15
CA ASN A 110 -20.68 17.27 -3.43
C ASN A 110 -19.38 16.58 -3.89
N LYS A 111 -19.18 16.56 -5.22
CA LYS A 111 -17.99 15.98 -5.84
C LYS A 111 -16.68 16.58 -5.33
N LYS A 112 -16.63 17.89 -5.03
CA LYS A 112 -15.42 18.53 -4.51
C LYS A 112 -15.06 18.01 -3.12
N VAL A 113 -16.06 17.79 -2.27
CA VAL A 113 -15.85 17.22 -0.92
C VAL A 113 -15.38 15.78 -1.03
N GLN A 114 -15.95 14.98 -1.93
CA GLN A 114 -15.49 13.61 -2.18
C GLN A 114 -14.04 13.56 -2.65
N GLU A 115 -13.66 14.42 -3.61
CA GLU A 115 -12.28 14.53 -4.11
C GLU A 115 -11.30 14.93 -3.00
N GLU A 116 -11.67 15.88 -2.15
CA GLU A 116 -10.83 16.30 -1.04
C GLU A 116 -10.69 15.20 0.03
N LEU A 117 -11.77 14.50 0.38
CA LEU A 117 -11.73 13.36 1.30
C LEU A 117 -10.81 12.24 0.75
N PHE A 118 -10.94 11.94 -0.54
CA PHE A 118 -10.09 10.95 -1.21
C PHE A 118 -8.62 11.36 -1.16
N LYS A 119 -8.32 12.62 -1.49
CA LYS A 119 -6.98 13.18 -1.47
C LYS A 119 -6.37 13.14 -0.06
N VAL A 120 -7.14 13.50 0.97
CA VAL A 120 -6.71 13.45 2.37
C VAL A 120 -6.39 12.00 2.77
N ALA A 121 -7.26 11.04 2.42
CA ALA A 121 -7.05 9.63 2.74
C ALA A 121 -5.83 9.03 1.99
N MET A 122 -5.60 9.45 0.75
CA MET A 122 -4.43 9.07 -0.02
C MET A 122 -3.14 9.60 0.64
N ILE A 123 -3.10 10.88 1.00
CA ILE A 123 -1.94 11.51 1.65
C ILE A 123 -1.65 10.87 3.01
N SER A 124 -2.68 10.59 3.81
CA SER A 124 -2.50 9.99 5.14
C SER A 124 -1.95 8.57 5.07
N THR A 125 -2.25 7.82 4.00
CA THR A 125 -1.75 6.45 3.80
C THR A 125 -0.30 6.40 3.32
N LEU A 126 0.16 7.43 2.61
CA LEU A 126 1.53 7.51 2.08
C LEU A 126 2.55 8.07 3.08
N ARG A 127 2.09 8.63 4.21
CA ARG A 127 2.94 9.14 5.31
C ARG A 127 3.31 8.04 6.28
#